data_AF-A0A7X2JBA0-F1
#
_entry.id   AF-A0A7X2JBA0-F1
#
_cell.length_a   1.000
_cell.length_b   1.000
_cell.length_c   1.000
_cell.angle_alpha   90.00
_cell.angle_beta   90.00
_cell.angle_gamma   90.00
#
_symmetry.space_group_name_H-M   'P 1'
#
loop_
_entity.id
_entity.type
_entity.pdbx_description
1 polymer ?
#
loop_
_entity_poly.entity_id
_entity_poly.type
_entity_poly.pdbx_seq_one_letter_code
_entity_poly.pdbx_strand_id
1 'polypeptide(L)' 'MKNRTVTAVVGESRLMDTEELRAYTNLGRNNAMKLGEEIGAKVQIGRRVLWDRRKIDEYFNSLTGVK' A
#
# COMPACT_ATOMS: atom_id res chain seq x y z
N MET A 1 -21.53 -5.51 -3.77
CA MET A 1 -20.31 -4.87 -4.30
C MET A 1 -19.98 -5.52 -5.63
N LYS A 2 -19.90 -4.78 -6.74
CA LYS A 2 -19.55 -5.38 -8.03
C LYS A 2 -18.11 -5.87 -7.96
N ASN A 3 -17.89 -7.16 -8.21
CA ASN A 3 -16.57 -7.75 -8.33
C ASN A 3 -15.84 -7.04 -9.46
N ARG A 4 -14.92 -6.14 -9.10
CA ARG A 4 -14.02 -5.53 -10.07
C ARG A 4 -13.08 -6.63 -10.52
N THR A 5 -13.21 -7.07 -11.76
CA THR A 5 -12.24 -7.97 -12.39
C THR A 5 -10.87 -7.32 -12.27
N VAL A 6 -10.00 -7.87 -11.43
CA VAL A 6 -8.62 -7.41 -11.31
C VAL A 6 -7.92 -7.87 -12.58
N THR A 7 -7.85 -7.00 -13.59
CA THR A 7 -6.98 -7.23 -14.73
C THR A 7 -5.57 -7.02 -14.21
N ALA A 8 -4.84 -8.12 -13.98
CA ALA A 8 -3.46 -8.07 -13.54
C ALA A 8 -2.64 -7.29 -14.58
N VAL A 9 -2.20 -6.09 -14.21
CA VAL A 9 -1.20 -5.37 -15.00
C VAL A 9 0.09 -6.18 -14.88
N VAL A 10 0.71 -6.51 -16.00
CA VAL A 10 2.01 -7.20 -16.02
C VAL A 10 3.06 -6.24 -15.46
N GLY A 11 3.42 -6.43 -14.18
CA GLY A 11 4.37 -5.60 -13.43
C GLY A 11 3.84 -5.13 -12.08
N GLU A 12 4.73 -4.78 -11.14
CA GLU A 12 4.32 -4.24 -9.85
C GLU A 12 3.82 -2.79 -10.00
N SER A 13 2.51 -2.59 -9.73
CA SER A 13 1.92 -1.25 -9.69
C SER A 13 2.57 -0.39 -8.61
N ARG A 14 2.82 0.89 -8.93
CA ARG A 14 3.32 1.89 -7.99
C ARG A 14 2.42 2.08 -6.77
N LEU A 15 1.10 2.00 -7.00
CA LEU A 15 0.06 2.21 -6.01
C LEU A 15 -0.66 0.90 -5.72
N MET A 16 -0.88 0.64 -4.43
CA MET A 16 -1.59 -0.52 -3.91
C MET A 16 -2.96 -0.11 -3.37
N ASP A 17 -3.96 -0.96 -3.46
CA ASP A 17 -5.18 -0.79 -2.67
C ASP A 17 -4.98 -1.29 -1.22
N THR A 18 -6.02 -1.15 -0.38
CA THR A 18 -5.94 -1.55 1.03
C THR A 18 -5.76 -3.06 1.21
N GLU A 19 -6.22 -3.91 0.29
CA GLU A 19 -6.03 -5.35 0.40
C GLU A 19 -4.60 -5.73 0.02
N GLU A 20 -4.06 -5.11 -1.03
CA GLU A 20 -2.65 -5.24 -1.42
C GLU A 20 -1.71 -4.74 -0.29
N LEU A 21 -2.02 -3.61 0.36
CA LEU A 21 -1.24 -3.12 1.50
C LEU A 21 -1.22 -4.12 2.67
N ARG A 22 -2.38 -4.71 2.99
CA ARG A 22 -2.50 -5.71 4.06
C ARG A 22 -1.67 -6.95 3.74
N ALA A 23 -1.77 -7.45 2.51
CA ALA A 23 -0.98 -8.60 2.06
C ALA A 23 0.52 -8.28 2.09
N TYR A 24 0.90 -7.07 1.66
CA TYR A 24 2.30 -6.63 1.63
C TYR A 24 2.93 -6.54 3.02
N THR A 25 2.19 -6.00 3.99
CA THR A 25 2.68 -5.77 5.35
C THR A 25 2.39 -6.90 6.32
N ASN A 26 1.55 -7.87 5.93
CA ASN A 26 0.95 -8.89 6.80
C ASN A 26 0.25 -8.32 8.05
N LEU A 27 -0.19 -7.06 8.00
CA LEU A 27 -0.91 -6.40 9.10
C LEU A 27 -2.44 -6.50 8.92
N GLY A 28 -3.14 -6.49 10.07
CA GLY A 28 -4.58 -6.28 10.09
C GLY A 28 -4.96 -4.91 9.51
N ARG A 29 -6.18 -4.79 8.96
CA ARG A 29 -6.65 -3.60 8.22
C ARG A 29 -6.35 -2.27 8.93
N ASN A 30 -6.70 -2.16 10.21
CA ASN A 30 -6.55 -0.92 10.97
C ASN A 30 -5.08 -0.53 11.15
N ASN A 31 -4.21 -1.49 11.48
CA ASN A 31 -2.78 -1.24 11.66
C ASN A 31 -2.09 -0.95 10.33
N ALA A 32 -2.46 -1.65 9.25
CA ALA A 32 -1.95 -1.38 7.91
C ALA A 32 -2.28 0.05 7.47
N MET A 33 -3.55 0.47 7.61
CA MET A 33 -3.98 1.81 7.24
C MET A 33 -3.31 2.88 8.11
N LYS A 34 -3.22 2.65 9.43
CA LYS A 34 -2.55 3.56 10.36
C LYS A 34 -1.08 3.75 9.99
N LEU A 35 -0.34 2.66 9.75
CA LEU A 35 1.04 2.72 9.29
C LEU A 35 1.15 3.53 7.99
N GLY A 36 0.34 3.20 6.98
CA GLY A 36 0.36 3.91 5.70
C GLY A 36 0.06 5.40 5.80
N GLU A 37 -0.78 5.81 6.76
CA GLU A 37 -1.06 7.20 7.06
C GLU A 37 0.13 7.88 7.77
N GLU A 38 0.68 7.24 8.79
CA GLU A 38 1.81 7.75 9.59
C GLU A 38 3.07 7.98 8.74
N ILE A 39 3.37 7.08 7.81
CA ILE A 39 4.53 7.21 6.90
C ILE A 39 4.24 8.07 5.67
N GLY A 40 3.03 8.64 5.55
CA GLY A 40 2.64 9.48 4.43
C GLY A 40 2.52 8.74 3.09
N ALA A 41 2.25 7.43 3.11
CA ALA A 41 2.04 6.61 1.91
C ALA A 41 0.63 6.72 1.33
N LYS A 42 -0.33 7.30 2.07
CA LYS A 42 -1.71 7.50 1.61
C LYS A 42 -1.79 8.40 0.38
N VAL A 43 -2.41 7.92 -0.68
CA VAL A 43 -2.71 8.66 -1.91
C VAL A 43 -4.21 8.63 -2.15
N GLN A 44 -4.86 9.80 -2.04
CA GLN A 44 -6.29 9.93 -2.26
C GLN A 44 -6.57 10.53 -3.65
N ILE A 45 -7.27 9.76 -4.51
CA ILE A 45 -7.67 10.18 -5.86
C ILE A 45 -9.19 10.10 -5.93
N GLY A 46 -9.85 11.25 -5.83
CA GLY A 46 -11.30 11.33 -5.68
C GLY A 46 -11.77 10.54 -4.44
N ARG A 47 -12.59 9.51 -4.66
CA ARG A 47 -13.12 8.63 -3.61
C ARG A 47 -12.23 7.43 -3.29
N ARG A 48 -11.16 7.19 -4.06
CA ARG A 48 -10.28 6.04 -3.84
C ARG A 48 -9.11 6.42 -2.95
N VAL A 49 -8.84 5.56 -1.97
CA VAL A 49 -7.61 5.56 -1.19
C VAL A 49 -6.72 4.45 -1.74
N LEU A 50 -5.49 4.82 -2.08
CA LEU A 50 -4.42 3.94 -2.50
C LEU A 50 -3.17 4.21 -1.64
N TRP A 51 -2.18 3.33 -1.74
CA TRP A 51 -0.98 3.35 -0.93
C TRP A 51 0.25 3.30 -1.82
N ASP A 52 1.15 4.24 -1.61
CA ASP A 52 2.39 4.37 -2.34
C ASP A 52 3.41 3.30 -1.88
N ARG A 53 3.72 2.34 -2.76
CA ARG A 53 4.59 1.20 -2.42
C ARG A 53 6.02 1.59 -2.06
N ARG A 54 6.70 2.39 -2.89
CA ARG A 54 8.07 2.87 -2.60
C ARG A 54 8.17 3.59 -1.26
N LYS A 55 7.19 4.40 -0.84
CA LYS A 55 7.24 5.01 0.50
C LYS A 55 7.22 3.97 1.61
N ILE A 56 6.47 2.88 1.43
CA ILE A 56 6.44 1.75 2.36
C ILE A 56 7.79 1.02 2.33
N ASP A 57 8.36 0.80 1.15
CA ASP A 57 9.67 0.14 0.99
C ASP A 57 10.79 0.97 1.60
N GLU A 58 10.82 2.28 1.33
CA GLU A 58 11.75 3.25 1.92
C GLU A 58 11.64 3.25 3.45
N TYR A 59 10.43 3.19 4.00
CA TYR A 59 10.22 3.07 5.44
C TYR A 59 10.86 1.79 5.98
N PHE A 60 10.58 0.62 5.39
CA PHE A 60 11.17 -0.64 5.86
C PHE A 60 12.70 -0.72 5.66
N ASN A 61 13.22 -0.18 4.57
CA ASN A 61 14.65 -0.04 4.34
C ASN A 61 15.29 0.84 5.43
N SER A 62 14.62 1.94 5.82
CA SER A 62 15.10 2.80 6.90
C SER A 62 15.14 2.11 8.27
N LEU A 63 14.24 1.16 8.53
CA LEU A 63 14.22 0.37 9.77
C LEU A 63 15.31 -0.71 9.83
N THR A 64 15.69 -1.25 8.67
CA THR A 64 16.63 -2.39 8.57
C THR A 64 18.05 -1.97 8.19
N GLY A 65 18.24 -0.72 7.75
CA GLY A 65 19.54 -0.19 7.33
C GLY A 65 20.00 -0.71 5.95
N VAL A 66 19.12 -1.37 5.20
CA VAL A 66 19.39 -1.83 3.83
C VAL A 66 19.41 -0.60 2.91
N LYS A 67 20.50 -0.44 2.15
CA LYS A 67 20.71 0.64 1.18
C LYS A 67 20.60 0.12 -0.24
#